data_AF-W5WDX2-F1
#
_entry.id   AF-W5WDX2-F1
#
_cell.length_a   1.000
_cell.length_b   1.000
_cell.length_c   1.000
_cell.angle_alpha   90.00
_cell.angle_beta   90.00
_cell.angle_gamma   90.00
#
_symmetry.space_group_name_H-M   'P 1'
#
loop_
_entity.id
_entity.type
_entity.pdbx_description
1 polymer ?
#
loop_
_entity_poly.entity_id
_entity_poly.type
_entity_poly.pdbx_seq_one_letter_code
_entity_poly.pdbx_strand_id
1 'polypeptide(L)' 'MLHDVLMNVHVLADPAGRLLWTSPALPGSAHDLTAARTHGIIDALTTADIPC' A
#
# COMPACT_ATOMS: atom_id res chain seq x y z
N MET A 1 -5.71 -21.82 6.83
CA MET A 1 -6.65 -21.34 7.86
C MET A 1 -5.99 -20.54 9.01
N LEU A 2 -4.73 -20.09 8.85
CA LEU A 2 -4.06 -19.13 9.76
C LEU A 2 -3.41 -17.96 8.98
N HIS A 3 -3.60 -17.91 7.66
CA HIS A 3 -2.91 -16.97 6.77
C HIS A 3 -3.67 -15.65 6.58
N ASP A 4 -4.94 -15.56 6.99
CA ASP A 4 -5.78 -14.36 6.83
C ASP A 4 -5.96 -13.54 8.12
N VAL A 5 -5.30 -13.93 9.21
CA VAL A 5 -5.35 -13.18 10.49
C VAL A 5 -4.39 -11.97 10.47
N LEU A 6 -3.42 -11.99 9.57
CA LEU A 6 -2.53 -10.85 9.29
C LEU A 6 -3.12 -10.01 8.16
N MET A 7 -2.64 -8.78 7.99
CA MET A 7 -3.07 -7.87 6.93
C MET A 7 -1.88 -7.23 6.23
N ASN A 8 -2.07 -6.94 4.94
CA ASN A 8 -1.15 -6.14 4.14
C ASN A 8 -1.77 -4.76 3.89
N VAL A 9 -1.02 -3.70 4.18
CA VAL A 9 -1.41 -2.30 3.99
C VAL A 9 -0.22 -1.55 3.41
N HIS A 10 -0.47 -0.80 2.34
CA HIS A 10 0.51 0.13 1.78
C HIS A 10 0.29 1.53 2.36
N VAL A 11 1.40 2.18 2.69
CA VAL A 11 1.41 3.54 3.24
C VAL A 11 2.37 4.38 2.43
N LEU A 12 1.93 5.57 2.04
CA LEU A 12 2.78 6.61 1.48
C LEU A 12 2.92 7.72 2.52
N ALA A 13 4.16 8.07 2.84
CA ALA A 13 4.46 9.17 3.74
C ALA A 13 5.55 10.06 3.14
N ASP A 14 5.54 11.34 3.48
CA ASP A 14 6.61 12.25 3.10
C ASP A 14 7.86 12.07 3.99
N PRO A 15 9.01 12.68 3.65
CA PRO A 15 10.23 12.56 4.46
C PRO A 15 10.12 13.12 5.89
N ALA A 16 9.12 13.96 6.18
CA ALA A 16 8.84 14.45 7.52
C ALA A 16 7.95 13.49 8.33
N GLY A 17 7.56 12.35 7.74
CA GLY A 17 6.71 11.33 8.35
C GLY A 17 5.22 11.63 8.28
N ARG A 18 4.76 12.60 7.47
CA ARG A 18 3.33 12.86 7.32
C ARG A 18 2.72 11.84 6.38
N LEU A 19 1.56 11.30 6.78
CA LEU A 19 0.79 10.36 5.97
C LEU A 19 0.16 11.06 4.77
N LEU A 20 0.49 10.60 3.57
CA LEU A 20 -0.05 11.11 2.31
C LEU A 20 -1.18 10.24 1.77
N TRP A 21 -1.08 8.91 1.95
CA TRP A 21 -2.09 7.97 1.48
C TRP A 21 -1.96 6.60 2.17
N THR A 22 -3.08 5.88 2.26
CA THR A 22 -3.14 4.48 2.73
C THR A 22 -3.99 3.63 1.80
N SER A 23 -3.58 2.39 1.56
CA SER A 23 -4.45 1.42 0.90
C SER A 23 -5.50 0.85 1.86
N PRO A 24 -6.64 0.35 1.34
CA PRO A 24 -7.46 -0.61 2.07
C PRO A 24 -6.63 -1.84 2.47
N ALA A 25 -6.99 -2.50 3.56
CA ALA A 25 -6.31 -3.71 4.00
C ALA A 25 -6.66 -4.91 3.11
N LEU A 26 -5.66 -5.72 2.80
CA LEU A 26 -5.80 -7.05 2.20
C LEU A 26 -5.38 -8.14 3.18
N PRO A 27 -5.83 -9.40 3.02
CA PRO A 27 -5.31 -10.51 3.81
C PRO A 27 -3.78 -10.56 3.73
N GLY A 28 -3.12 -10.86 4.86
CA GLY A 28 -1.66 -10.98 4.92
C GLY A 28 -1.12 -12.18 4.12
N SER A 29 -2.00 -13.08 3.70
CA SER A 29 -1.74 -14.13 2.72
C SER A 29 -1.54 -13.59 1.30
N ALA A 30 -1.95 -12.36 1.02
CA ALA A 30 -1.73 -11.70 -0.26
C ALA A 30 -0.26 -11.31 -0.39
N HIS A 31 0.40 -11.88 -1.40
CA HIS A 31 1.74 -11.48 -1.80
C HIS A 31 1.79 -9.96 -2.07
N ASP A 32 2.86 -9.31 -1.65
CA ASP A 32 3.00 -7.85 -1.75
C ASP A 32 2.81 -7.32 -3.17
N LEU A 33 3.32 -8.01 -4.19
CA LEU A 33 3.13 -7.61 -5.58
C LEU A 33 1.67 -7.67 -6.02
N THR A 34 0.91 -8.67 -5.55
CA THR A 34 -0.53 -8.77 -5.82
C THR A 34 -1.28 -7.65 -5.12
N ALA A 35 -0.92 -7.36 -3.86
CA ALA A 35 -1.49 -6.25 -3.11
C ALA A 35 -1.19 -4.89 -3.76
N ALA A 36 0.07 -4.64 -4.13
CA ALA A 36 0.50 -3.42 -4.81
C ALA A 36 -0.21 -3.18 -6.15
N ARG A 37 -0.45 -4.25 -6.93
CA ARG A 37 -1.25 -4.17 -8.17
C ARG A 37 -2.72 -3.93 -7.89
N THR A 38 -3.29 -4.61 -6.90
CA THR A 38 -4.69 -4.41 -6.48
C THR A 38 -4.95 -2.96 -6.06
N HIS A 39 -3.96 -2.35 -5.42
CA HIS A 39 -4.06 -0.98 -4.93
C HIS A 39 -3.58 0.09 -5.93
N GLY A 40 -3.07 -0.30 -7.11
CA GLY A 40 -2.59 0.66 -8.11
C GLY A 40 -1.49 1.57 -7.58
N ILE A 41 -0.47 1.01 -6.92
CA ILE A 41 0.58 1.80 -6.24
C ILE A 41 1.24 2.85 -7.15
N ILE A 42 1.40 2.54 -8.44
CA ILE A 42 1.97 3.47 -9.44
C ILE A 42 1.05 4.67 -9.68
N ASP A 43 -0.26 4.43 -9.79
CA ASP A 43 -1.25 5.50 -9.96
C ASP A 43 -1.36 6.36 -8.70
N ALA A 44 -1.26 5.73 -7.52
CA ALA A 44 -1.24 6.43 -6.24
C ALA A 44 -0.01 7.34 -6.11
N LEU A 45 1.18 6.87 -6.50
CA LEU A 45 2.40 7.67 -6.53
C LEU A 45 2.32 8.82 -7.54
N THR A 46 1.79 8.54 -8.73
CA THR A 46 1.59 9.56 -9.77
C THR A 46 0.61 10.64 -9.31
N THR A 47 -0.48 10.26 -8.65
CA THR A 47 -1.48 11.19 -8.11
C THR A 47 -0.94 12.02 -6.95
N ALA A 48 -0.05 11.43 -6.14
CA ALA A 48 0.58 12.11 -5.02
C ALA A 48 1.73 13.04 -5.42
N ASP A 49 2.06 13.14 -6.72
CA ASP A 49 3.14 13.96 -7.27
C ASP A 49 4.48 13.76 -6.53
N ILE A 50 4.79 12.49 -6.21
CA ILE A 50 6.01 12.13 -5.50
C ILE A 50 7.15 12.14 -6.52
N PRO A 51 8.15 13.05 -6.41
CA PRO A 51 9.31 13.03 -7.28
C PRO A 51 10.13 11.76 -7.01
N CYS A 52 10.69 11.20 -8.07
CA CYS A 52 11.58 10.04 -8.01
C CYS A 52 12.96 10.36 -7.41
#